data_AF-A0A538U2V2-F1
#
_entry.id   AF-A0A538U2V2-F1
#
_cell.length_a   1.000
_cell.length_b   1.000
_cell.length_c   1.000
_cell.angle_alpha   90.00
_cell.angle_beta   90.00
_cell.angle_gamma   90.00
#
_symmetry.space_group_name_H-M   'P 1'
#
loop_
_entity.id
_entity.type
_entity.pdbx_description
1 polymer ?
#
loop_
_entity_poly.entity_id
_entity_poly.type
_entity_poly.pdbx_seq_one_letter_code
_entity_poly.pdbx_strand_id
1 'polypeptide(L)'
;MTGMDRRRFLSALGRAGLATWTLTSTPAWARAAVTKAAKVAKPPPPPAELIERNAWPEHYETTLAALGHSWTTRNDRFFVRSHLPVPTVDPASYRLEVSGLVRTPLSLSLAEIQALPSSNAPV
;
A
#
# COMPACT_ATOMS: atom_id res chain seq x y z
N MET A 1 48.07 1.45 -19.41
CA MET A 1 47.10 0.33 -19.54
C MET A 1 47.13 -0.45 -18.23
N THR A 2 46.26 -0.12 -17.27
CA THR A 2 46.23 -0.82 -15.97
C THR A 2 45.52 -2.15 -16.12
N GLY A 3 46.29 -3.25 -16.10
CA GLY A 3 45.79 -4.61 -16.18
C GLY A 3 44.85 -4.95 -15.02
N MET A 4 43.81 -5.73 -15.31
CA MET A 4 42.85 -6.19 -14.32
C MET A 4 43.55 -7.06 -13.27
N ASP A 5 43.51 -6.64 -12.00
CA ASP A 5 44.06 -7.42 -10.88
C ASP A 5 43.33 -8.76 -10.74
N ARG A 6 44.08 -9.86 -10.61
CA ARG A 6 43.57 -11.24 -10.41
C ARG A 6 42.50 -11.30 -9.33
N ARG A 7 42.63 -10.53 -8.25
CA ARG A 7 41.64 -10.49 -7.16
C ARG A 7 40.30 -9.91 -7.63
N ARG A 8 40.32 -8.88 -8.49
CA ARG A 8 39.11 -8.30 -9.10
C ARG A 8 38.50 -9.22 -10.15
N PHE A 9 39.35 -9.91 -10.92
CA PHE A 9 38.89 -10.91 -11.89
C PHE A 9 38.17 -12.09 -11.20
N LEU A 10 38.78 -12.67 -10.16
CA LEU A 10 38.18 -13.79 -9.42
C LEU A 10 36.91 -13.39 -8.65
N SER A 11 36.85 -12.18 -8.07
CA SER A 11 35.64 -11.71 -7.40
C SER A 11 34.51 -11.41 -8.40
N ALA A 12 34.83 -10.88 -9.58
CA ALA A 12 33.86 -10.71 -10.66
C ALA A 12 33.31 -12.06 -11.15
N LEU A 13 34.18 -13.06 -11.35
CA LEU A 13 33.79 -14.43 -11.71
C LEU A 13 32.92 -15.09 -10.65
N GLY A 14 33.28 -14.95 -9.36
CA GLY A 14 32.48 -15.50 -8.25
C GLY A 14 31.07 -14.89 -8.20
N ARG A 15 30.96 -13.57 -8.35
CA ARG A 15 29.65 -12.87 -8.38
C ARG A 15 28.82 -13.24 -9.61
N ALA A 16 29.44 -13.35 -10.78
CA ALA A 16 28.77 -13.79 -12.00
C ALA A 16 28.28 -15.25 -11.90
N GLY A 17 29.09 -16.13 -11.31
CA GLY A 17 28.72 -17.53 -11.06
C GLY A 17 27.52 -17.66 -10.12
N LEU A 18 27.52 -16.94 -9.00
CA LEU A 18 26.40 -16.89 -8.06
C LEU A 18 25.11 -16.32 -8.70
N ALA A 19 25.22 -15.25 -9.48
CA ALA A 19 24.08 -14.66 -10.19
C ALA A 19 23.49 -15.61 -11.24
N THR A 20 24.34 -16.37 -11.93
CA THR A 20 23.88 -17.36 -12.94
C THR A 20 23.22 -18.56 -12.27
N TRP A 21 23.83 -19.08 -11.20
CA TRP A 21 23.31 -20.25 -10.48
C TRP A 21 21.97 -19.96 -9.82
N THR A 22 21.80 -18.78 -9.23
CA THR A 22 20.52 -18.33 -8.67
C THR A 22 19.45 -18.16 -9.75
N LEU A 23 19.79 -17.71 -10.96
CA LEU A 23 18.83 -17.53 -12.06
C LEU A 23 18.33 -18.85 -12.65
N THR A 24 19.17 -19.88 -12.69
CA THR A 24 18.85 -21.20 -13.27
C THR A 24 18.26 -22.19 -12.27
N SER A 25 18.58 -22.07 -10.98
CA SER A 25 18.09 -22.98 -9.93
C SER A 25 16.81 -22.51 -9.24
N THR A 26 16.40 -21.25 -9.43
CA THR A 26 15.14 -20.76 -8.88
C THR A 26 13.97 -21.10 -9.81
N PRO A 27 12.97 -21.84 -9.34
CA PRO A 27 11.80 -22.15 -10.15
C PRO A 27 11.02 -20.87 -10.48
N ALA A 28 10.32 -20.87 -11.62
CA ALA A 28 9.64 -19.70 -12.16
C ALA A 28 8.64 -19.06 -11.17
N TRP A 29 7.99 -19.86 -10.33
CA TRP A 29 7.08 -19.37 -9.29
C TRP A 29 7.79 -18.58 -8.19
N ALA A 30 9.01 -18.97 -7.81
CA ALA A 30 9.81 -18.27 -6.80
C ALA A 30 10.30 -16.93 -7.36
N ARG A 31 10.74 -16.90 -8.62
CA ARG A 31 11.08 -15.66 -9.35
C ARG A 31 9.87 -14.72 -9.42
N ALA A 32 8.70 -15.25 -9.75
CA ALA A 32 7.46 -14.49 -9.82
C ALA A 32 7.06 -13.89 -8.45
N ALA A 33 7.18 -14.66 -7.37
CA ALA A 33 6.91 -14.22 -6.01
C ALA A 33 7.84 -13.08 -5.57
N VAL A 34 9.15 -13.19 -5.86
CA VAL A 34 10.13 -12.14 -5.56
C VAL A 34 9.86 -10.88 -6.38
N THR A 35 9.54 -11.00 -7.68
CA THR A 35 9.15 -9.83 -8.47
C THR A 35 7.84 -9.18 -7.99
N LYS A 36 6.88 -9.97 -7.52
CA LYS A 36 5.61 -9.45 -6.97
C LYS A 36 5.85 -8.72 -5.64
N ALA A 37 6.68 -9.28 -4.76
CA ALA A 37 7.08 -8.64 -3.51
C ALA A 37 7.90 -7.36 -3.74
N ALA A 38 8.84 -7.38 -4.69
CA ALA A 38 9.64 -6.21 -5.07
C ALA A 38 8.80 -5.09 -5.74
N LYS A 39 7.66 -5.45 -6.34
CA LYS A 39 6.69 -4.52 -6.91
C LYS A 39 5.70 -3.95 -5.89
N VAL A 40 5.75 -4.34 -4.62
CA VAL A 40 5.05 -3.59 -3.56
C VAL A 40 5.82 -2.28 -3.40
N ALA A 41 5.39 -1.27 -4.16
CA ALA A 41 5.97 0.05 -4.13
C ALA A 41 5.97 0.55 -2.68
N LYS A 42 7.11 1.12 -2.24
CA LYS A 42 7.15 1.87 -1.00
C LYS A 42 6.03 2.92 -1.07
N PRO A 43 5.11 2.98 -0.11
CA PRO A 43 4.04 3.97 -0.13
C PRO A 43 4.65 5.38 -0.11
N PRO A 44 3.94 6.37 -0.68
CA PRO A 44 4.37 7.76 -0.61
C PRO A 44 4.60 8.15 0.87
N PRO A 45 5.54 9.07 1.14
CA PRO A 45 5.72 9.58 2.49
C PRO A 45 4.42 10.20 3.00
N PRO A 46 4.18 10.18 4.32
CA PRO A 46 2.97 10.76 4.88
C PRO A 46 2.87 12.26 4.56
N PRO A 47 1.64 12.80 4.45
CA PRO A 47 1.39 14.24 4.44
C PRO A 47 2.15 14.99 5.55
N ALA A 48 2.45 16.27 5.31
CA ALA A 48 3.11 17.12 6.28
C ALA A 48 2.36 17.11 7.63
N GLU A 49 3.10 17.14 8.73
CA GLU A 49 2.58 17.12 10.10
C GLU A 49 1.91 15.81 10.54
N LEU A 50 2.15 14.72 9.82
CA LEU A 50 1.89 13.36 10.28
C LEU A 50 3.20 12.63 10.65
N ILE A 51 3.12 11.76 11.66
CA ILE A 51 4.19 10.88 12.11
C ILE A 51 3.97 9.50 11.49
N GLU A 52 4.97 8.97 10.77
CA GLU A 52 4.94 7.58 10.30
C GLU A 52 5.20 6.61 11.46
N ARG A 53 4.20 5.78 11.79
CA ARG A 53 4.33 4.67 12.75
C ARG A 53 4.63 3.36 12.05
N ASN A 54 4.09 3.18 10.84
CA ASN A 54 4.36 2.05 9.99
C ASN A 54 4.26 2.47 8.53
N ALA A 55 5.24 2.07 7.72
CA ALA A 55 5.22 2.34 6.29
C ALA A 55 4.17 1.48 5.58
N TRP A 56 4.13 0.17 5.86
CA TRP A 56 3.26 -0.77 5.15
C TRP A 56 2.71 -1.86 6.07
N PRO A 57 1.38 -2.02 6.20
CA PRO A 57 0.35 -1.09 5.73
C PRO A 57 0.44 0.27 6.45
N GLU A 58 -0.02 1.33 5.79
CA GLU A 58 0.17 2.73 6.23
C GLU A 58 -0.45 3.00 7.61
N HIS A 59 0.38 3.36 8.59
CA HIS A 59 -0.05 3.88 9.90
C HIS A 59 0.58 5.23 10.15
N TYR A 60 -0.25 6.28 10.19
CA TYR A 60 0.17 7.66 10.38
C TYR A 60 -0.60 8.30 11.53
N GLU A 61 0.09 9.01 12.41
CA GLU A 61 -0.52 9.75 13.51
C GLU A 61 -0.40 11.25 13.32
N THR A 62 -1.43 12.01 13.71
CA THR A 62 -1.37 13.46 13.75
C THR A 62 -0.30 13.92 14.74
N THR A 63 0.60 14.80 14.34
CA THR A 63 1.54 15.41 15.29
C THR A 63 0.81 16.23 16.36
N LEU A 64 1.36 16.33 17.56
CA LEU A 64 0.83 17.20 18.61
C LEU A 64 0.74 18.67 18.16
N ALA A 65 1.71 19.10 17.35
CA ALA A 65 1.73 20.45 16.80
C ALA A 65 0.63 20.70 15.76
N ALA A 66 -0.04 19.66 15.23
CA ALA A 66 -1.16 19.79 14.28
C ALA A 66 -2.52 19.44 14.90
N LEU A 67 -2.50 18.70 16.02
CA LEU A 67 -3.70 18.29 16.73
C LEU A 67 -4.29 19.46 17.54
N GLY A 68 -5.62 19.62 17.51
CA GLY A 68 -6.32 20.59 18.35
C GLY A 68 -6.38 22.03 17.84
N HIS A 69 -5.92 22.31 16.62
CA HIS A 69 -6.08 23.64 15.98
C HIS A 69 -7.52 23.96 15.56
N SER A 70 -8.37 22.96 15.44
CA SER A 70 -9.78 23.08 15.08
C SER A 70 -10.59 21.98 15.75
N TRP A 71 -11.90 22.22 15.91
CA TRP A 71 -12.83 21.21 16.41
C TRP A 71 -12.82 19.96 15.51
N THR A 72 -12.94 20.16 14.19
CA THR A 72 -12.83 19.09 13.21
C THR A 72 -11.41 19.05 12.66
N THR A 73 -10.72 17.91 12.82
CA THR A 73 -9.39 17.69 12.24
C THR A 73 -9.50 17.66 10.72
N ARG A 74 -8.65 18.43 10.03
CA ARG A 74 -8.62 18.42 8.56
C ARG A 74 -8.21 17.05 8.03
N ASN A 75 -8.77 16.66 6.87
CA ASN A 75 -8.52 15.34 6.27
C ASN A 75 -7.03 15.06 5.98
N ASP A 76 -6.23 16.09 5.64
CA ASP A 76 -4.79 15.98 5.40
C ASP A 76 -3.96 15.77 6.67
N ARG A 77 -4.58 15.92 7.84
CA ARG A 77 -4.00 15.74 9.17
C ARG A 77 -4.69 14.65 9.98
N PHE A 78 -5.69 13.97 9.41
CA PHE A 78 -6.41 12.90 10.10
C PHE A 78 -5.53 11.65 10.17
N PHE A 79 -5.55 10.95 11.31
CA PHE A 79 -4.73 9.76 11.48
C PHE A 79 -5.11 8.67 10.46
N VAL A 80 -4.13 7.88 10.03
CA VAL A 80 -4.33 6.78 9.07
C VAL A 80 -3.99 5.47 9.76
N ARG A 81 -4.87 4.47 9.66
CA ARG A 81 -4.62 3.12 10.18
C ARG A 81 -5.15 2.07 9.22
N SER A 82 -4.25 1.49 8.44
CA SER A 82 -4.57 0.41 7.49
C SER A 82 -4.08 -0.94 8.00
N HIS A 83 -4.88 -2.00 7.88
CA HIS A 83 -4.41 -3.38 8.14
C HIS A 83 -3.95 -4.10 6.87
N LEU A 84 -4.39 -3.59 5.71
CA LEU A 84 -4.19 -4.14 4.39
C LEU A 84 -3.90 -2.98 3.42
N PRO A 85 -3.44 -3.26 2.19
CA PRO A 85 -3.28 -2.23 1.17
C PRO A 85 -4.59 -1.48 0.91
N VAL A 86 -4.48 -0.16 0.67
CA VAL A 86 -5.62 0.66 0.26
C VAL A 86 -6.12 0.19 -1.11
N PRO A 87 -7.41 -0.16 -1.25
CA PRO A 87 -7.94 -0.65 -2.52
C PRO A 87 -8.08 0.49 -3.54
N THR A 88 -7.78 0.21 -4.80
CA THR A 88 -8.21 1.07 -5.92
C THR A 88 -9.64 0.68 -6.29
N VAL A 89 -10.58 1.62 -6.18
CA VAL A 89 -12.00 1.39 -6.43
C VAL A 89 -12.43 2.23 -7.63
N ASP A 90 -13.07 1.59 -8.62
CA ASP A 90 -13.80 2.29 -9.67
C ASP A 90 -15.22 2.63 -9.17
N PRO A 91 -15.58 3.91 -9.04
CA PRO A 91 -16.91 4.32 -8.59
C PRO A 91 -18.05 3.79 -9.47
N ALA A 92 -17.83 3.61 -10.78
CA ALA A 92 -18.88 3.18 -11.71
C ALA A 92 -19.24 1.70 -11.51
N SER A 93 -18.24 0.86 -11.24
CA SER A 93 -18.43 -0.58 -11.00
C SER A 93 -18.67 -0.94 -9.53
N TYR A 94 -18.49 -0.02 -8.59
CA TYR A 94 -18.65 -0.28 -7.16
C TYR A 94 -20.07 -0.79 -6.82
N ARG A 95 -20.15 -1.80 -5.95
CA ARG A 95 -21.38 -2.30 -5.36
C ARG A 95 -21.20 -2.55 -3.86
N LEU A 96 -22.18 -2.12 -3.07
CA LEU A 96 -22.33 -2.47 -1.66
C LEU A 96 -23.36 -3.59 -1.52
N GLU A 97 -22.90 -4.76 -1.07
CA GLU A 97 -23.76 -5.91 -0.81
C GLU A 97 -24.30 -5.85 0.62
N VAL A 98 -25.62 -5.81 0.76
CA VAL A 98 -26.34 -5.94 2.04
C VAL A 98 -26.96 -7.33 2.08
N SER A 99 -26.43 -8.19 2.96
CA SER A 99 -26.78 -9.61 3.03
C SER A 99 -26.84 -10.10 4.49
N GLY A 100 -27.09 -11.40 4.71
CA GLY A 100 -27.21 -12.00 6.04
C GLY A 100 -28.67 -12.16 6.48
N LEU A 101 -29.00 -11.77 7.71
CA LEU A 101 -30.36 -11.88 8.26
C LEU A 101 -31.27 -10.75 7.79
N VAL A 102 -31.53 -10.71 6.48
CA VAL A 102 -32.37 -9.71 5.81
C VAL A 102 -33.47 -10.40 5.01
N ARG A 103 -34.63 -9.76 4.87
CA ARG A 103 -35.73 -10.30 4.07
C ARG A 103 -35.38 -10.36 2.57
N THR A 104 -34.71 -9.33 2.07
CA THR A 104 -34.32 -9.20 0.67
C THR A 104 -32.90 -8.65 0.61
N PRO A 105 -31.91 -9.43 0.14
CA PRO A 105 -30.56 -8.92 -0.09
C PRO A 105 -30.55 -7.78 -1.11
N LEU A 106 -29.63 -6.82 -0.93
CA LEU A 106 -29.48 -5.67 -1.83
C LEU A 106 -28.05 -5.59 -2.36
N SER A 107 -27.91 -5.13 -3.60
CA SER A 107 -26.64 -4.73 -4.22
C SER A 107 -26.79 -3.28 -4.69
N LEU A 108 -26.15 -2.35 -3.98
CA LEU A 108 -26.33 -0.91 -4.18
C LEU A 108 -25.11 -0.31 -4.89
N SER A 109 -25.33 0.41 -5.98
CA SER A 109 -24.32 1.27 -6.60
C SER A 109 -24.02 2.50 -5.75
N LEU A 110 -22.86 3.15 -5.99
CA LEU A 110 -22.52 4.39 -5.30
C LEU A 110 -23.56 5.50 -5.54
N ALA A 111 -24.11 5.58 -6.76
CA ALA A 111 -25.13 6.56 -7.12
C ALA A 111 -26.45 6.33 -6.34
N GLU A 112 -26.88 5.07 -6.18
CA GLU A 112 -28.06 4.74 -5.38
C GLU A 112 -27.87 5.09 -3.91
N ILE A 113 -26.68 4.84 -3.34
CA ILE A 113 -26.35 5.22 -1.96
C ILE A 113 -26.42 6.75 -1.79
N GLN A 114 -25.87 7.51 -2.73
CA GLN A 114 -25.89 8.97 -2.70
C GLN A 114 -27.28 9.58 -2.86
N ALA A 115 -28.22 8.85 -3.47
CA ALA A 115 -29.61 9.28 -3.62
C ALA A 115 -30.47 9.03 -2.37
N LEU A 116 -29.97 8.27 -1.38
CA LEU A 116 -30.68 8.05 -0.11
C LEU A 116 -30.71 9.34 0.73
N PRO A 117 -31.69 9.48 1.65
CA PRO A 117 -31.70 10.58 2.61
C PRO A 117 -30.39 10.64 3.41
N SER A 118 -29.69 11.77 3.32
CA SER A 118 -28.43 12.00 4.02
C SER A 118 -28.65 12.76 5.33
N SER A 119 -27.98 12.36 6.39
CA SER A 119 -27.87 13.14 7.63
C SER A 119 -26.40 13.44 7.93
N ASN A 120 -26.13 14.61 8.50
CA ASN A 120 -24.80 14.99 8.96
C ASN A 120 -24.67 14.66 10.45
N ALA A 121 -23.67 13.87 10.80
CA ALA A 121 -23.25 13.66 12.18
C ALA A 121 -21.87 14.31 12.36
N PRO A 122 -21.71 15.28 13.28
CA PRO A 122 -20.38 15.80 13.59
C PRO A 122 -19.55 14.66 14.21
N VAL A 123 -18.36 14.44 13.65
CA VAL A 123 -17.33 13.52 14.15
C VAL A 123 -16.14 14.34 14.63
#